data_AF-A0A5S9M0C4-F1
#
_entry.id   AF-A0A5S9M0C4-F1
#
_cell.length_a   1.000
_cell.length_b   1.000
_cell.length_c   1.000
_cell.angle_alpha   90.00
_cell.angle_beta   90.00
_cell.angle_gamma   90.00
#
_symmetry.space_group_name_H-M   'P 1'
#
loop_
_entity.id
_entity.type
_entity.pdbx_description
1 polymer ?
#
loop_
_entity_poly.entity_id
_entity_poly.type
_entity_poly.pdbx_seq_one_letter_code
_entity_poly.pdbx_strand_id
1 'polypeptide(L)'
;MIFADTLGLADQLKSLSSNEQTYITVEPGQAFTQLTHTHFIIHPNRPSDYEQLFETLRSYGVSVKQIIHLWNYTTQEDTLHAALAKEAQKTGSMSALYVTKAIAAYEEPVEITFVSAHAMNLPEDQTHDVEKATTAGLMTAVQHEWPFIKVRCLDFSLTEPDAGRSHASSIRQSLHMTQAIISLLIAKVFVILLF
;
A
#
# COMPACT_ATOMS: atom_id res chain seq x y z
N MET A 1 9.96 -2.56 0.33
CA MET A 1 9.49 -2.17 -1.02
C MET A 1 8.33 -1.20 -0.86
N ILE A 2 8.26 -0.18 -1.71
CA ILE A 2 7.20 0.83 -1.68
C ILE A 2 6.62 0.98 -3.09
N PHE A 3 5.32 0.77 -3.24
CA PHE A 3 4.57 1.21 -4.41
C PHE A 3 4.22 2.68 -4.19
N ALA A 4 4.92 3.56 -4.89
CA ALA A 4 4.98 4.99 -4.57
C ALA A 4 3.72 5.75 -5.02
N ASP A 5 3.25 6.64 -4.15
CA ASP A 5 2.19 7.60 -4.45
C ASP A 5 2.73 8.81 -5.23
N THR A 6 1.82 9.62 -5.73
CA THR A 6 2.14 10.86 -6.47
C THR A 6 2.23 12.10 -5.57
N LEU A 7 1.95 11.97 -4.27
CA LEU A 7 1.90 13.08 -3.30
C LEU A 7 3.18 13.21 -2.47
N GLY A 8 4.15 12.30 -2.65
CA GLY A 8 5.46 12.32 -1.99
C GLY A 8 5.51 11.64 -0.63
N LEU A 9 4.47 10.89 -0.23
CA LEU A 9 4.47 10.14 1.03
C LEU A 9 5.56 9.05 1.03
N ALA A 10 5.78 8.40 -0.11
CA ALA A 10 6.87 7.44 -0.31
C ALA A 10 8.25 8.06 0.03
N ASP A 11 8.50 9.30 -0.39
CA ASP A 11 9.78 9.95 -0.17
C ASP A 11 9.95 10.42 1.27
N GLN A 12 8.86 10.87 1.89
CA GLN A 12 8.86 11.15 3.33
C GLN A 12 9.14 9.90 4.15
N LEU A 13 8.56 8.75 3.81
CA LEU A 13 8.86 7.46 4.45
C LEU A 13 10.33 7.08 4.31
N LYS A 14 10.92 7.21 3.11
CA LYS A 14 12.35 6.95 2.88
C LYS A 14 13.23 7.88 3.72
N SER A 15 12.87 9.16 3.82
CA SER A 15 13.65 10.17 4.56
C SER A 15 13.68 9.95 6.07
N LEU A 16 12.68 9.27 6.63
CA LEU A 16 12.59 9.01 8.06
C LEU A 16 13.55 7.89 8.51
N SER A 17 14.01 7.06 7.59
CA SER A 17 14.77 5.86 7.92
C SER A 17 16.26 6.12 8.08
N SER A 18 16.92 5.25 8.84
CA SER A 18 18.38 5.26 8.93
C SER A 18 18.99 4.85 7.58
N ASN A 19 20.20 5.34 7.29
CA ASN A 19 20.92 5.15 6.03
C ASN A 19 21.22 3.68 5.62
N GLU A 20 20.76 2.69 6.37
CA GLU A 20 21.08 1.27 6.18
C GLU A 20 19.96 0.48 5.47
N GLN A 21 18.77 1.05 5.27
CA GLN A 21 17.67 0.39 4.56
C GLN A 21 17.69 0.67 3.06
N THR A 22 17.70 -0.40 2.27
CA THR A 22 17.54 -0.32 0.81
C THR A 22 16.05 -0.30 0.44
N TYR A 23 15.63 0.74 -0.29
CA TYR A 23 14.26 0.88 -0.77
C TYR A 23 14.15 0.48 -2.24
N ILE A 24 13.26 -0.47 -2.52
CA ILE A 24 12.77 -0.71 -3.89
C ILE A 24 11.52 0.14 -4.09
N THR A 25 11.55 1.01 -5.10
CA THR A 25 10.45 1.89 -5.51
C THR A 25 9.75 1.31 -6.73
N VAL A 26 8.42 1.25 -6.68
CA VAL A 26 7.58 0.77 -7.79
C VAL A 26 6.56 1.85 -8.13
N GLU A 27 6.53 2.28 -9.39
CA GLU A 27 5.60 3.29 -9.90
C GLU A 27 4.61 2.67 -10.90
N PRO A 28 3.38 3.18 -11.00
CA PRO A 28 2.43 2.73 -11.99
C PRO A 28 2.81 3.27 -13.38
N GLY A 29 2.67 2.46 -14.43
CA GLY A 29 2.89 2.87 -15.81
C GLY A 29 2.28 1.93 -16.83
N GLN A 30 2.82 1.92 -18.06
CA GLN A 30 2.20 1.19 -19.18
C GLN A 30 2.66 -0.27 -19.29
N ALA A 31 3.87 -0.58 -18.81
CA ALA A 31 4.43 -1.92 -18.80
C ALA A 31 5.63 -2.01 -17.86
N PHE A 32 6.00 -3.26 -17.52
CA PHE A 32 7.21 -3.57 -16.81
C PHE A 32 8.42 -2.88 -17.43
N THR A 33 9.03 -1.97 -16.68
CA THR A 33 10.26 -1.27 -17.05
C THR A 33 11.15 -1.21 -15.82
N GLN A 34 12.33 -1.79 -15.93
CA GLN A 34 13.37 -1.65 -14.91
C GLN A 34 14.16 -0.37 -15.20
N LEU A 35 14.07 0.62 -14.31
CA LEU A 35 14.85 1.86 -14.41
C LEU A 35 16.22 1.70 -13.76
N THR A 36 16.26 1.06 -12.58
CA THR A 36 17.49 0.69 -11.86
C THR A 36 17.30 -0.65 -11.16
N HIS A 37 18.28 -1.14 -10.39
CA HIS A 37 18.12 -2.35 -9.56
C HIS A 37 17.08 -2.17 -8.42
N THR A 38 16.71 -0.93 -8.10
CA THR A 38 15.81 -0.59 -7.00
C THR A 38 14.65 0.32 -7.42
N HIS A 39 14.43 0.52 -8.71
CA HIS A 39 13.35 1.37 -9.23
C HIS A 39 12.73 0.74 -10.48
N PHE A 40 11.43 0.49 -10.40
CA PHE A 40 10.65 -0.20 -11.42
C PHE A 40 9.37 0.56 -11.72
N ILE A 41 8.91 0.43 -12.96
CA ILE A 41 7.57 0.83 -13.40
C ILE A 41 6.83 -0.46 -13.79
N ILE A 42 5.56 -0.60 -13.39
CA ILE A 42 4.72 -1.74 -13.79
C ILE A 42 3.31 -1.28 -14.16
N HIS A 43 2.61 -2.08 -14.96
CA HIS A 43 1.20 -1.82 -15.25
C HIS A 43 0.30 -2.31 -14.09
N PRO A 44 -0.48 -1.43 -13.41
CA PRO A 44 -1.26 -1.80 -12.21
C PRO A 44 -2.24 -2.95 -12.42
N ASN A 45 -2.83 -3.02 -13.62
CA ASN A 45 -3.81 -4.04 -13.98
C ASN A 45 -3.24 -5.17 -14.84
N ARG A 46 -1.94 -5.48 -14.74
CA ARG A 46 -1.31 -6.58 -15.48
C ARG A 46 -0.57 -7.52 -14.52
N PRO A 47 -1.14 -8.70 -14.20
CA PRO A 47 -0.55 -9.64 -13.23
C PRO A 47 0.90 -10.04 -13.55
N SER A 48 1.20 -10.26 -14.83
CA SER A 48 2.53 -10.68 -15.27
C SER A 48 3.63 -9.67 -14.91
N ASP A 49 3.32 -8.37 -14.82
CA ASP A 49 4.32 -7.37 -14.44
C ASP A 49 4.71 -7.50 -12.95
N TYR A 50 3.78 -7.94 -12.08
CA TYR A 50 4.07 -8.22 -10.66
C TYR A 50 4.90 -9.50 -10.50
N GLU A 51 4.56 -10.55 -11.25
CA GLU A 51 5.33 -11.81 -11.29
C GLU A 51 6.77 -11.52 -11.73
N GLN A 52 6.93 -10.82 -12.86
CA GLN A 52 8.23 -10.43 -13.40
C GLN A 52 9.03 -9.55 -12.44
N LEU A 53 8.37 -8.63 -11.71
CA LEU A 53 9.02 -7.80 -10.69
C LEU A 53 9.65 -8.65 -9.58
N PHE A 54 8.90 -9.57 -8.99
CA PHE A 54 9.44 -10.39 -7.90
C PHE A 54 10.48 -11.41 -8.38
N GLU A 55 10.31 -11.98 -9.58
CA GLU A 55 11.33 -12.85 -10.19
C GLU A 55 12.65 -12.09 -10.40
N THR A 56 12.57 -10.86 -10.93
CA THR A 56 13.74 -10.00 -11.13
C THR A 56 14.45 -9.71 -9.81
N LEU A 57 13.71 -9.36 -8.76
CA LEU A 57 14.28 -9.11 -7.43
C LEU A 57 14.92 -10.36 -6.81
N ARG A 58 14.31 -11.53 -7.00
CA ARG A 58 14.88 -12.82 -6.55
C ARG A 58 16.18 -13.13 -7.27
N SER A 59 16.29 -12.82 -8.56
CA SER A 59 17.54 -12.98 -9.32
C SER A 59 18.68 -12.12 -8.76
N TYR A 60 18.36 -11.02 -8.08
CA TYR A 60 19.31 -10.15 -7.37
C TYR A 60 19.60 -10.62 -5.94
N GLY A 61 19.03 -11.75 -5.51
CA GLY A 61 19.13 -12.23 -4.14
C GLY A 61 18.34 -11.40 -3.13
N VAL A 62 17.41 -10.55 -3.59
CA VAL A 62 16.59 -9.72 -2.69
C VAL A 62 15.37 -10.51 -2.21
N SER A 63 15.24 -10.67 -0.90
CA SER A 63 14.03 -11.18 -0.26
C SER A 63 13.19 -10.01 0.28
N VAL A 64 11.99 -9.84 -0.26
CA VAL A 64 11.08 -8.75 0.14
C VAL A 64 10.32 -9.15 1.40
N LYS A 65 10.64 -8.50 2.52
CA LYS A 65 9.98 -8.76 3.83
C LYS A 65 8.89 -7.76 4.19
N GLN A 66 8.93 -6.58 3.60
CA GLN A 66 7.98 -5.49 3.85
C GLN A 66 7.56 -4.85 2.53
N ILE A 67 6.25 -4.73 2.33
CA ILE A 67 5.62 -4.01 1.22
C ILE A 67 4.75 -2.90 1.81
N ILE A 68 4.91 -1.69 1.30
CA ILE A 68 4.00 -0.57 1.54
C ILE A 68 3.38 -0.19 0.20
N HIS A 69 2.06 -0.14 0.14
CA HIS A 69 1.32 0.12 -1.09
C HIS A 69 0.53 1.42 -0.96
N LEU A 70 0.97 2.46 -1.68
CA LEU A 70 0.47 3.83 -1.52
C LEU A 70 -0.36 4.31 -2.73
N TRP A 71 -0.71 3.45 -3.69
CA TRP A 71 -1.37 3.92 -4.92
C TRP A 71 -2.82 4.40 -4.69
N ASN A 72 -3.45 4.09 -3.56
CA ASN A 72 -4.73 4.69 -3.15
C ASN A 72 -4.58 5.89 -2.22
N TYR A 73 -3.35 6.30 -1.89
CA TYR A 73 -3.07 7.54 -1.18
C TYR A 73 -3.06 8.70 -2.17
N THR A 74 -4.27 9.13 -2.57
CA THR A 74 -4.50 10.18 -3.57
C THR A 74 -5.33 11.30 -2.96
N THR A 75 -5.26 12.49 -3.57
CA THR A 75 -6.21 13.56 -3.29
C THR A 75 -7.64 13.10 -3.57
N GLN A 76 -8.59 13.72 -2.87
CA GLN A 76 -10.00 13.44 -3.01
C GLN A 76 -10.50 13.74 -4.44
N GLU A 77 -11.47 12.96 -4.91
CA GLU A 77 -12.26 13.30 -6.09
C GLU A 77 -13.67 13.77 -5.70
N ASP A 78 -14.15 14.84 -6.34
CA ASP A 78 -15.46 15.44 -5.99
C ASP A 78 -16.65 14.69 -6.59
N THR A 79 -16.43 13.78 -7.55
CA THR A 79 -17.50 13.09 -8.28
C THR A 79 -17.22 11.61 -8.45
N LEU A 80 -18.19 10.76 -8.09
CA LEU A 80 -18.12 9.32 -8.34
C LEU A 80 -19.08 8.90 -9.44
N HIS A 81 -18.55 8.22 -10.46
CA HIS A 81 -19.34 7.51 -11.46
C HIS A 81 -18.69 6.17 -11.82
N ALA A 82 -19.44 5.27 -12.46
CA ALA A 82 -19.02 3.89 -12.68
C ALA A 82 -17.66 3.73 -13.39
N ALA A 83 -17.35 4.59 -14.36
CA ALA A 83 -16.06 4.57 -15.05
C ALA A 83 -14.88 4.95 -14.13
N LEU A 84 -15.01 5.99 -13.29
CA LEU A 84 -13.99 6.35 -12.29
C LEU A 84 -13.84 5.26 -11.26
N ALA A 85 -14.96 4.72 -10.74
CA ALA A 85 -14.94 3.61 -9.78
C ALA A 85 -14.16 2.41 -10.35
N LYS A 86 -14.37 2.07 -11.62
CA LYS A 86 -13.66 0.99 -12.32
C LYS A 86 -12.18 1.29 -12.51
N GLU A 87 -11.81 2.54 -12.79
CA GLU A 87 -10.41 2.93 -12.94
C GLU A 87 -9.68 2.84 -11.60
N ALA A 88 -10.29 3.33 -10.52
CA ALA A 88 -9.74 3.26 -9.17
C ALA A 88 -9.48 1.81 -8.70
N GLN A 89 -10.26 0.83 -9.18
CA GLN A 89 -9.99 -0.58 -8.86
C GLN A 89 -8.65 -1.07 -9.40
N LYS A 90 -8.18 -0.54 -10.53
CA LYS A 90 -6.93 -1.01 -11.16
C LYS A 90 -5.71 -0.70 -10.31
N THR A 91 -5.66 0.49 -9.73
CA THR A 91 -4.58 0.92 -8.83
C THR A 91 -4.84 0.51 -7.38
N GLY A 92 -6.09 0.20 -7.02
CA GLY A 92 -6.46 -0.32 -5.71
C GLY A 92 -6.65 -1.82 -5.65
N SER A 93 -7.89 -2.29 -5.49
CA SER A 93 -8.20 -3.68 -5.15
C SER A 93 -7.59 -4.72 -6.10
N MET A 94 -7.54 -4.43 -7.40
CA MET A 94 -6.91 -5.32 -8.39
C MET A 94 -5.39 -5.36 -8.23
N SER A 95 -4.75 -4.21 -8.04
CA SER A 95 -3.32 -4.17 -7.72
C SER A 95 -3.01 -4.90 -6.42
N ALA A 96 -3.87 -4.77 -5.40
CA ALA A 96 -3.73 -5.46 -4.11
C ALA A 96 -3.82 -6.98 -4.27
N LEU A 97 -4.76 -7.46 -5.09
CA LEU A 97 -4.85 -8.87 -5.46
C LEU A 97 -3.58 -9.35 -6.14
N TYR A 98 -3.10 -8.62 -7.15
CA TYR A 98 -1.98 -9.05 -7.98
C TYR A 98 -0.65 -9.05 -7.22
N VAL A 99 -0.37 -8.02 -6.42
CA VAL A 99 0.84 -8.01 -5.58
C VAL A 99 0.82 -9.14 -4.56
N THR A 100 -0.34 -9.41 -3.94
CA THR A 100 -0.49 -10.47 -2.94
C THR A 100 -0.30 -11.85 -3.55
N LYS A 101 -0.95 -12.13 -4.69
CA LYS A 101 -0.79 -13.41 -5.40
C LYS A 101 0.66 -13.63 -5.86
N ALA A 102 1.31 -12.61 -6.41
CA ALA A 102 2.66 -12.74 -6.91
C ALA A 102 3.68 -12.99 -5.79
N ILE A 103 3.54 -12.34 -4.62
CA ILE A 103 4.42 -12.61 -3.48
C ILE A 103 4.09 -13.93 -2.77
N ALA A 104 2.81 -14.36 -2.78
CA ALA A 104 2.39 -15.62 -2.16
C ALA A 104 3.07 -16.85 -2.74
N ALA A 105 3.42 -16.81 -4.04
CA ALA A 105 4.11 -17.91 -4.74
C ALA A 105 5.45 -18.31 -4.11
N TYR A 106 6.05 -17.45 -3.29
CA TYR A 106 7.32 -17.73 -2.62
C TYR A 106 7.18 -18.35 -1.23
N GLU A 107 5.97 -18.38 -0.65
CA GLU A 107 5.68 -18.97 0.66
C GLU A 107 6.61 -18.48 1.80
N GLU A 108 7.09 -17.24 1.71
CA GLU A 108 7.94 -16.60 2.71
C GLU A 108 7.17 -15.59 3.56
N PRO A 109 7.52 -15.42 4.85
CA PRO A 109 6.93 -14.37 5.68
C PRO A 109 7.14 -12.98 5.07
N VAL A 110 6.04 -12.25 4.91
CA VAL A 110 6.01 -10.88 4.40
C VAL A 110 4.90 -10.09 5.10
N GLU A 111 5.15 -8.81 5.34
CA GLU A 111 4.11 -7.88 5.80
C GLU A 111 3.77 -6.88 4.68
N ILE A 112 2.47 -6.71 4.43
CA ILE A 112 1.94 -5.79 3.42
C ILE A 112 1.07 -4.75 4.13
N THR A 113 1.38 -3.48 3.91
CA THR A 113 0.60 -2.35 4.40
C THR A 113 0.00 -1.62 3.22
N PHE A 114 -1.31 -1.70 3.06
CA PHE A 114 -2.06 -0.89 2.11
C PHE A 114 -2.43 0.43 2.76
N VAL A 115 -2.19 1.52 2.05
CA VAL A 115 -2.46 2.88 2.53
C VAL A 115 -3.41 3.56 1.56
N SER A 116 -4.51 4.06 2.09
CA SER A 116 -5.48 4.87 1.39
C SER A 116 -5.61 6.25 2.03
N ALA A 117 -6.20 7.17 1.27
CA ALA A 117 -6.73 8.41 1.80
C ALA A 117 -8.23 8.50 1.48
N HIS A 118 -9.03 8.90 2.47
CA HIS A 118 -10.48 9.11 2.38
C HIS A 118 -11.31 7.87 2.03
N ALA A 119 -10.78 6.66 2.19
CA ALA A 119 -11.51 5.44 1.85
C ALA A 119 -12.57 5.06 2.90
N MET A 120 -12.36 5.47 4.16
CA MET A 120 -13.22 5.14 5.29
C MET A 120 -14.05 6.34 5.73
N ASN A 121 -15.23 6.06 6.30
CA ASN A 121 -16.08 7.11 6.85
C ASN A 121 -15.58 7.50 8.26
N LEU A 122 -14.69 8.49 8.31
CA LEU A 122 -14.19 9.10 9.52
C LEU A 122 -15.03 10.33 9.91
N PRO A 123 -15.34 10.56 11.19
CA PRO A 123 -16.15 11.71 11.63
C PRO A 123 -15.63 13.08 11.19
N GLU A 124 -14.32 13.22 11.02
CA GLU A 124 -13.64 14.43 10.58
C GLU A 124 -13.72 14.70 9.07
N ASP A 125 -14.09 13.70 8.27
CA ASP A 125 -14.16 13.81 6.81
C ASP A 125 -15.54 14.29 6.36
N GLN A 126 -15.56 15.23 5.42
CA GLN A 126 -16.80 15.74 4.81
C GLN A 126 -17.23 14.91 3.59
N THR A 127 -16.31 14.13 3.03
CA THR A 127 -16.38 13.50 1.72
C THR A 127 -15.51 12.25 1.72
N HIS A 128 -15.95 11.21 1.02
CA HIS A 128 -15.31 9.89 1.06
C HIS A 128 -15.19 9.28 -0.34
N ASP A 129 -14.01 8.76 -0.64
CA ASP A 129 -13.64 8.08 -1.87
C ASP A 129 -13.95 6.57 -1.72
N VAL A 130 -15.24 6.25 -1.64
CA VAL A 130 -15.75 4.92 -1.27
C VAL A 130 -15.29 3.79 -2.19
N GLU A 131 -14.91 4.09 -3.43
CA GLU A 131 -14.37 3.11 -4.38
C GLU A 131 -13.03 2.50 -3.92
N LYS A 132 -12.29 3.20 -3.05
CA LYS A 132 -11.03 2.72 -2.45
C LYS A 132 -11.25 1.70 -1.33
N ALA A 133 -12.44 1.69 -0.70
CA ALA A 133 -12.76 0.79 0.42
C ALA A 133 -12.73 -0.70 0.03
N THR A 134 -12.91 -1.00 -1.26
CA THR A 134 -12.82 -2.34 -1.84
C THR A 134 -11.49 -3.02 -1.56
N THR A 135 -10.38 -2.27 -1.52
CA THR A 135 -9.05 -2.81 -1.20
C THR A 135 -9.05 -3.44 0.19
N ALA A 136 -9.49 -2.70 1.21
CA ALA A 136 -9.51 -3.21 2.58
C ALA A 136 -10.46 -4.42 2.72
N GLY A 137 -11.62 -4.37 2.07
CA GLY A 137 -12.56 -5.50 2.07
C GLY A 137 -11.99 -6.76 1.41
N LEU A 138 -11.27 -6.64 0.30
CA LEU A 138 -10.63 -7.79 -0.35
C LEU A 138 -9.51 -8.38 0.51
N MET A 139 -8.74 -7.52 1.17
CA MET A 139 -7.60 -7.95 1.96
C MET A 139 -7.97 -8.77 3.19
N THR A 140 -9.24 -8.73 3.64
CA THR A 140 -9.69 -9.50 4.82
C THR A 140 -9.49 -11.01 4.70
N ALA A 141 -9.54 -11.55 3.49
CA ALA A 141 -9.39 -12.99 3.25
C ALA A 141 -7.92 -13.44 3.22
N VAL A 142 -6.97 -12.52 2.96
CA VAL A 142 -5.58 -12.86 2.62
C VAL A 142 -4.88 -13.62 3.73
N GLN A 143 -5.06 -13.23 4.99
CA GLN A 143 -4.42 -13.91 6.13
C GLN A 143 -5.02 -15.29 6.42
N HIS A 144 -6.29 -15.52 6.05
CA HIS A 144 -6.91 -16.83 6.16
C HIS A 144 -6.46 -17.79 5.05
N GLU A 145 -6.15 -17.25 3.86
CA GLU A 145 -5.66 -18.04 2.72
C GLU A 145 -4.14 -18.28 2.78
N TRP A 146 -3.37 -17.26 3.18
CA TRP A 146 -1.91 -17.29 3.27
C TRP A 146 -1.43 -16.76 4.64
N PRO A 147 -1.38 -17.62 5.68
CA PRO A 147 -1.05 -17.19 7.04
C PRO A 147 0.33 -16.55 7.23
N PHE A 148 1.26 -16.76 6.27
CA PHE A 148 2.59 -16.14 6.26
C PHE A 148 2.58 -14.70 5.71
N ILE A 149 1.48 -14.24 5.10
CA ILE A 149 1.29 -12.87 4.64
C ILE A 149 0.52 -12.11 5.70
N LYS A 150 1.17 -11.19 6.41
CA LYS A 150 0.49 -10.27 7.32
C LYS A 150 0.01 -9.05 6.55
N VAL A 151 -1.24 -8.65 6.76
CA VAL A 151 -1.82 -7.48 6.07
C VAL A 151 -2.29 -6.45 7.08
N ARG A 152 -2.06 -5.17 6.75
CA ARG A 152 -2.64 -4.02 7.43
C ARG A 152 -3.22 -3.07 6.39
N CYS A 153 -4.38 -2.50 6.67
CA CYS A 153 -4.94 -1.41 5.89
C CYS A 153 -5.01 -0.16 6.78
N LEU A 154 -4.40 0.93 6.31
CA LEU A 154 -4.37 2.23 6.98
C LEU A 154 -5.08 3.25 6.10
N ASP A 155 -6.02 3.98 6.68
CA ASP A 155 -6.70 5.09 6.01
C ASP A 155 -6.41 6.42 6.70
N PHE A 156 -6.24 7.47 5.90
CA PHE A 156 -5.85 8.79 6.35
C PHE A 156 -6.77 9.88 5.77
N SER A 157 -6.93 10.98 6.52
CA SER A 157 -7.53 12.22 6.03
C SER A 157 -6.44 13.21 5.60
N LEU A 158 -6.58 13.83 4.43
CA LEU A 158 -5.64 14.83 3.91
C LEU A 158 -5.96 16.27 4.34
N THR A 159 -6.76 16.46 5.39
CA THR A 159 -7.31 17.77 5.80
C THR A 159 -6.31 18.68 6.52
N GLU A 160 -5.19 18.15 7.04
CA GLU A 160 -4.21 18.93 7.82
C GLU A 160 -3.00 19.43 6.99
N PRO A 161 -2.47 20.65 7.28
CA PRO A 161 -1.14 21.05 6.82
C PRO A 161 -0.08 20.04 7.30
N ASP A 162 0.92 19.73 6.45
CA ASP A 162 1.97 18.72 6.72
C ASP A 162 1.48 17.27 6.94
N ALA A 163 0.25 16.95 6.50
CA ALA A 163 -0.36 15.61 6.58
C ALA A 163 0.63 14.48 6.21
N GLY A 164 1.39 14.64 5.12
CA GLY A 164 2.33 13.61 4.69
C GLY A 164 3.37 13.23 5.75
N ARG A 165 4.03 14.19 6.43
CA ARG A 165 5.07 13.89 7.42
C ARG A 165 4.47 13.17 8.65
N SER A 166 3.28 13.60 9.06
CA SER A 166 2.50 12.95 10.11
C SER A 166 2.18 11.50 9.71
N HIS A 167 1.61 11.30 8.53
CA HIS A 167 1.22 9.98 8.02
C HIS A 167 2.41 9.04 7.84
N ALA A 168 3.55 9.54 7.33
CA ALA A 168 4.77 8.76 7.22
C ALA A 168 5.27 8.27 8.60
N SER A 169 5.15 9.12 9.62
CA SER A 169 5.49 8.77 11.00
C SER A 169 4.53 7.72 11.57
N SER A 170 3.22 7.87 11.35
CA SER A 170 2.20 6.89 11.77
C SER A 170 2.37 5.53 11.09
N ILE A 171 2.62 5.51 9.78
CA ILE A 171 2.92 4.29 9.03
C ILE A 171 4.13 3.61 9.65
N ARG A 172 5.24 4.33 9.83
CA ARG A 172 6.46 3.76 10.43
C ARG A 172 6.22 3.20 11.82
N GLN A 173 5.47 3.91 12.68
CA GLN A 173 5.14 3.43 14.02
C GLN A 173 4.32 2.12 13.95
N SER A 174 3.36 2.03 13.02
CA SER A 174 2.54 0.83 12.81
C SER A 174 3.36 -0.40 12.38
N LEU A 175 4.46 -0.20 11.65
CA LEU A 175 5.36 -1.29 11.23
C LEU A 175 6.12 -1.92 12.41
N HIS A 176 6.32 -1.16 13.49
CA HIS A 176 7.04 -1.63 14.68
C HIS A 176 6.11 -2.13 15.80
N MET A 177 4.79 -1.97 15.66
CA MET A 177 3.81 -2.44 16.64
C MET A 177 3.40 -3.90 16.39
N THR A 178 3.51 -4.73 17.42
CA THR A 178 2.91 -6.07 17.46
C THR A 178 1.38 -5.99 17.59
N GLN A 179 0.67 -6.94 16.99
CA GLN A 179 -0.81 -7.04 16.86
C GLN A 179 -1.64 -6.74 18.13
N ALA A 180 -1.05 -6.77 19.33
CA ALA A 180 -1.76 -6.63 20.60
C ALA A 180 -2.07 -5.19 21.07
N ILE A 181 -1.50 -4.15 20.47
CA ILE A 181 -1.58 -2.76 20.99
C ILE A 181 -2.47 -1.81 20.15
N ILE A 182 -2.84 -2.22 18.93
CA ILE A 182 -3.33 -1.31 17.88
C ILE A 182 -4.74 -0.75 18.15
N SER A 183 -5.54 -1.36 19.03
CA SER A 183 -6.87 -0.81 19.38
C SER A 183 -6.82 0.47 20.23
N LEU A 184 -5.66 0.91 20.74
CA LEU A 184 -5.61 1.99 21.73
C LEU A 184 -4.74 3.21 21.39
N LEU A 185 -3.94 3.18 20.31
CA LEU A 185 -3.08 4.31 19.97
C LEU A 185 -3.14 4.59 18.46
N ILE A 186 -4.01 5.53 18.08
CA ILE A 186 -3.77 6.69 17.20
C ILE A 186 -5.17 7.26 16.92
N ALA A 187 -5.51 8.39 17.55
CA ALA A 187 -6.82 9.03 17.44
C ALA A 187 -7.12 9.66 16.05
N LYS A 188 -6.34 9.32 15.01
CA LYS A 188 -6.37 9.91 13.66
C LYS A 188 -6.15 8.90 12.52
N VAL A 189 -6.06 7.60 12.82
CA VAL A 189 -5.79 6.55 11.83
C VAL A 189 -6.73 5.40 12.08
N PHE A 190 -7.61 5.12 11.11
CA PHE A 190 -8.41 3.90 11.16
C PHE A 190 -7.56 2.74 10.68
N VAL A 191 -7.28 1.81 11.59
CA VAL A 191 -6.55 0.59 11.28
C VAL A 191 -7.55 -0.56 11.23
N ILE A 192 -7.79 -1.10 10.03
CA ILE A 192 -8.47 -2.39 9.92
C ILE A 192 -7.41 -3.46 10.17
N LEU A 193 -7.43 -4.01 11.39
CA LEU A 193 -6.75 -5.24 11.71
C LEU A 193 -7.59 -6.40 11.21
N LEU A 194 -6.98 -7.20 10.35
CA LEU A 194 -7.51 -8.46 9.90
C LEU A 194 -6.98 -9.53 10.89
N PHE A 195 -7.92 -10.29 11.46
CA PHE A 195 -7.69 -11.20 12.59
C PHE A 195 -7.29 -12.60 12.14
#